data_AF-A0A4P7QGT7-F1
#
_entry.id   AF-A0A4P7QGT7-F1
#
_cell.length_a   1.000
_cell.length_b   1.000
_cell.length_c   1.000
_cell.angle_alpha   90.00
_cell.angle_beta   90.00
_cell.angle_gamma   90.00
#
_symmetry.space_group_name_H-M   'P 1'
#
loop_
_entity.id
_entity.type
_entity.pdbx_description
1 polymer ?
#
loop_
_entity_poly.entity_id
_entity_poly.type
_entity_poly.pdbx_seq_one_letter_code
_entity_poly.pdbx_strand_id
1 'polypeptide(L)'
;MELEAHGGYATGDHHGPDVTGVRAEVYSFHMPQPIQTPSRHGQQPLTVGFDIGGTHVRAGVVSAEGEIIDQRSADTLRDAQALEAAIARLTDELRADHDIAAVGLAVAGFVDPTCTTVRFAPHLPWRDAPVKHILEEKLGLPVRLEHDANSAAWGEYRFGAGRGAQHWVFYALGTGIGATIMTPDGIYRGAHGTAPEFGHIVAVPGGRACPCGKRGCLERYVSGTALSATAAELRADYSTSLPEDAAGEAITAAAREGDPLALAVMEEFSRWLGHGLSLVADIIDPELIVIGGGLAKESSLYMEPSVRHMEASMVGAGHRPTPRVVSAELGSRAGMIGVADLARDMAVEAAASKN
;
A
#
# COMPACT_ATOMS: atom_id res chain seq x y z
N MET A 1 -17.00 -43.10 36.10
CA MET A 1 -18.28 -43.83 36.13
C MET A 1 -18.98 -43.47 34.84
N GLU A 2 -18.84 -44.35 33.86
CA GLU A 2 -19.48 -44.26 32.54
C GLU A 2 -20.99 -44.15 32.68
N LEU A 3 -21.64 -43.52 31.72
CA LEU A 3 -22.83 -44.09 31.07
C LEU A 3 -23.10 -43.41 29.73
N GLU A 4 -23.34 -44.29 28.77
CA GLU A 4 -23.46 -44.10 27.34
C GLU A 4 -24.83 -43.56 26.89
N ALA A 5 -24.90 -43.34 25.58
CA ALA A 5 -26.01 -42.90 24.75
C ALA A 5 -27.27 -43.80 24.79
N HIS A 6 -28.43 -43.23 24.40
CA HIS A 6 -29.17 -43.63 23.18
C HIS A 6 -30.58 -43.00 23.06
N GLY A 7 -31.01 -42.80 21.80
CA GLY A 7 -32.41 -42.65 21.35
C GLY A 7 -32.81 -41.20 21.06
N GLY A 8 -33.30 -40.81 19.89
CA GLY A 8 -34.06 -41.53 18.87
C GLY A 8 -35.31 -40.68 18.55
N TYR A 9 -35.47 -40.29 17.29
CA TYR A 9 -36.44 -39.32 16.76
C TYR A 9 -37.92 -39.56 17.14
N ALA A 10 -38.65 -38.47 17.36
CA ALA A 10 -40.11 -38.40 17.12
C ALA A 10 -40.50 -36.99 16.61
N THR A 11 -41.20 -36.98 15.50
CA THR A 11 -41.78 -35.84 14.77
C THR A 11 -42.95 -35.22 15.53
N GLY A 12 -43.00 -33.88 15.60
CA GLY A 12 -44.16 -33.15 16.14
C GLY A 12 -44.29 -31.78 15.46
N ASP A 13 -45.33 -31.64 14.65
CA ASP A 13 -45.81 -30.38 14.07
C ASP A 13 -46.31 -29.45 15.18
N HIS A 14 -45.80 -28.21 15.23
CA HIS A 14 -46.48 -27.10 15.89
C HIS A 14 -46.27 -25.79 15.13
N HIS A 15 -47.41 -25.15 14.84
CA HIS A 15 -47.59 -23.87 14.17
C HIS A 15 -46.66 -22.76 14.66
N GLY A 16 -45.94 -22.13 13.73
CA GLY A 16 -45.34 -20.81 13.93
C GLY A 16 -46.35 -19.69 13.65
N PRO A 17 -46.35 -18.59 14.42
CA PRO A 17 -47.21 -17.44 14.15
C PRO A 17 -46.73 -16.63 12.95
N ASP A 18 -47.72 -16.19 12.17
CA ASP A 18 -47.66 -15.20 11.11
C ASP A 18 -47.17 -13.85 11.65
N VAL A 19 -46.04 -13.36 11.11
CA VAL A 19 -45.54 -11.99 11.30
C VAL A 19 -45.42 -11.30 9.94
N THR A 20 -46.57 -11.12 9.30
CA THR A 20 -46.78 -10.11 8.26
C THR A 20 -46.79 -8.72 8.89
N GLY A 21 -45.68 -7.99 8.83
CA GLY A 21 -45.69 -6.60 9.30
C GLY A 21 -44.35 -5.90 9.52
N VAL A 22 -43.41 -5.96 8.58
CA VAL A 22 -42.31 -4.98 8.54
C VAL A 22 -42.25 -4.38 7.14
N ARG A 23 -42.67 -3.12 7.01
CA ARG A 23 -42.48 -2.32 5.80
C ARG A 23 -41.00 -2.01 5.67
N ALA A 24 -40.36 -2.54 4.64
CA ALA A 24 -39.03 -2.12 4.22
C ALA A 24 -39.14 -0.72 3.57
N GLU A 25 -38.65 0.31 4.26
CA GLU A 25 -38.33 1.57 3.60
C GLU A 25 -37.10 1.34 2.71
N VAL A 26 -37.35 1.32 1.41
CA VAL A 26 -36.30 1.21 0.39
C VAL A 26 -35.59 2.56 0.31
N TYR A 27 -34.46 2.69 0.99
CA TYR A 27 -33.53 3.78 0.73
C TYR A 27 -32.92 3.55 -0.66
N SER A 28 -33.41 4.31 -1.63
CA SER A 28 -32.81 4.43 -2.96
C SER A 28 -31.43 5.06 -2.81
N PHE A 29 -30.38 4.23 -2.78
CA PHE A 29 -29.01 4.69 -2.99
C PHE A 29 -28.85 4.98 -4.47
N HIS A 30 -28.75 6.28 -4.80
CA HIS A 30 -28.36 6.72 -6.13
C HIS A 30 -26.91 6.27 -6.36
N MET A 31 -26.70 5.25 -7.19
CA MET A 31 -25.35 4.85 -7.57
C MET A 31 -24.73 5.99 -8.41
N PRO A 32 -23.57 6.54 -8.04
CA PRO A 32 -22.84 7.41 -8.94
C PRO A 32 -22.47 6.62 -10.20
N GLN A 33 -22.61 7.25 -11.36
CA GLN A 33 -22.19 6.66 -12.63
C GLN A 33 -20.67 6.38 -12.58
N PRO A 34 -20.19 5.27 -13.18
CA PRO A 34 -18.76 5.03 -13.28
C PRO A 34 -18.09 6.24 -13.94
N ILE A 35 -17.02 6.75 -13.33
CA ILE A 35 -16.23 7.84 -13.89
C ILE A 35 -15.60 7.31 -15.19
N GLN A 36 -16.22 7.64 -16.31
CA GLN A 36 -15.60 7.48 -17.61
C GLN A 36 -14.42 8.45 -17.65
N THR A 37 -13.19 7.94 -17.61
CA THR A 37 -12.01 8.76 -17.91
C THR A 37 -12.18 9.31 -19.34
N PRO A 38 -12.32 10.62 -19.53
CA PRO A 38 -12.49 11.17 -20.87
C PRO A 38 -11.22 10.89 -21.67
N SER A 39 -11.36 10.47 -22.93
CA SER A 39 -10.26 10.54 -23.89
C SER A 39 -9.95 12.02 -24.15
N ARG A 40 -8.98 12.59 -23.44
CA ARG A 40 -8.63 14.01 -23.53
C ARG A 40 -7.58 14.21 -24.62
N HIS A 41 -8.03 14.57 -25.82
CA HIS A 41 -7.15 15.06 -26.90
C HIS A 41 -6.74 16.51 -26.63
N GLY A 42 -5.53 16.67 -26.09
CA GLY A 42 -4.78 17.91 -25.85
C GLY A 42 -3.47 17.53 -25.15
N GLN A 43 -2.38 18.30 -25.33
CA GLN A 43 -1.16 18.08 -24.54
C GLN A 43 -1.51 18.31 -23.07
N GLN A 44 -1.63 17.22 -22.31
CA GLN A 44 -1.92 17.28 -20.90
C GLN A 44 -0.72 17.87 -20.14
N PRO A 45 -0.95 18.64 -19.08
CA PRO A 45 0.11 19.39 -18.43
C PRO A 45 1.12 18.49 -17.71
N LEU A 46 2.37 18.95 -17.66
CA LEU A 46 3.41 18.32 -16.84
C LEU A 46 3.18 18.65 -15.36
N THR A 47 3.49 17.68 -14.51
CA THR A 47 3.35 17.79 -13.05
C THR A 47 4.57 17.21 -12.37
N VAL A 48 4.91 17.72 -11.19
CA VAL A 48 6.02 17.20 -10.40
C VAL A 48 5.48 16.24 -9.34
N GLY A 49 6.03 15.03 -9.28
CA GLY A 49 5.81 14.10 -8.17
C GLY A 49 7.00 14.11 -7.22
N PHE A 50 6.73 14.23 -5.92
CA PHE A 50 7.72 14.06 -4.86
C PHE A 50 7.55 12.71 -4.18
N ASP A 51 8.67 12.01 -4.04
CA ASP A 51 8.81 10.86 -3.14
C ASP A 51 9.73 11.26 -1.98
N ILE A 52 9.17 11.29 -0.78
CA ILE A 52 9.81 11.84 0.42
C ILE A 52 10.06 10.70 1.42
N GLY A 53 11.26 10.13 1.33
CA GLY A 53 11.76 9.17 2.31
C GLY A 53 12.38 9.84 3.53
N GLY A 54 12.86 9.03 4.49
CA GLY A 54 13.56 9.55 5.68
C GLY A 54 15.00 10.05 5.41
N THR A 55 15.54 9.80 4.22
CA THR A 55 16.95 10.12 3.86
C THR A 55 17.04 11.03 2.65
N HIS A 56 16.22 10.79 1.62
CA HIS A 56 16.25 11.58 0.38
C HIS A 56 14.85 12.06 0.01
N VAL A 57 14.81 13.29 -0.49
CA VAL A 57 13.66 13.90 -1.17
C VAL A 57 13.95 13.83 -2.66
N ARG A 58 13.09 13.15 -3.43
CA ARG A 58 13.23 13.03 -4.88
C ARG A 58 12.04 13.69 -5.56
N ALA A 59 12.31 14.53 -6.54
CA ALA A 59 11.31 15.22 -7.35
C ALA A 59 11.45 14.80 -8.81
N GLY A 60 10.36 14.41 -9.47
CA GLY A 60 10.36 14.05 -10.88
C GLY A 60 9.28 14.78 -11.66
N VAL A 61 9.62 15.30 -12.83
CA VAL A 61 8.66 15.82 -13.81
C VAL A 61 8.03 14.64 -14.53
N VAL A 62 6.71 14.53 -14.47
CA VAL A 62 5.96 13.37 -14.99
C VAL A 62 5.01 13.80 -16.11
N SER A 63 5.10 13.14 -17.25
CA SER A 63 4.18 13.31 -18.38
C SER A 63 2.80 12.69 -18.11
N ALA A 64 1.84 12.97 -18.98
CA ALA A 64 0.49 12.39 -18.88
C ALA A 64 0.46 10.87 -19.15
N GLU A 65 1.49 10.36 -19.82
CA GLU A 65 1.72 8.94 -20.08
C GLU A 65 2.43 8.23 -18.91
N GLY A 66 2.77 8.96 -17.84
CA GLY A 66 3.46 8.44 -16.67
C GLY A 66 4.98 8.36 -16.84
N GLU A 67 5.56 8.99 -17.86
CA GLU A 67 7.00 9.02 -18.08
C GLU A 67 7.67 10.08 -17.20
N ILE A 68 8.77 9.72 -16.54
CA ILE A 68 9.62 10.69 -15.82
C ILE A 68 10.57 11.32 -16.83
N ILE A 69 10.35 12.61 -17.12
CA ILE A 69 11.11 13.39 -18.11
C ILE A 69 12.40 13.93 -17.49
N ASP A 70 12.31 14.34 -16.21
CA ASP A 70 13.43 14.95 -15.51
C ASP A 70 13.34 14.66 -14.00
N GLN A 71 14.48 14.62 -13.31
CA GLN A 71 14.54 14.30 -11.89
C GLN A 71 15.60 15.13 -11.16
N ARG A 72 15.28 15.56 -9.94
CA ARG A 72 16.18 16.22 -8.99
C ARG A 72 16.06 15.54 -7.62
N SER A 73 17.09 15.70 -6.78
CA SER A 73 17.07 15.15 -5.43
C SER A 73 17.85 16.01 -4.44
N ALA A 74 17.43 15.96 -3.18
CA ALA A 74 18.16 16.53 -2.07
C ALA A 74 18.07 15.60 -0.83
N ASP A 75 18.91 15.84 0.16
CA ASP A 75 18.80 15.17 1.45
C ASP A 75 17.52 15.56 2.18
N THR A 76 16.95 14.62 2.93
CA THR A 76 15.79 14.88 3.79
C THR A 76 16.22 15.59 5.06
N LEU A 77 15.69 16.79 5.24
CA LEU A 77 15.96 17.62 6.42
C LEU A 77 14.93 17.31 7.51
N ARG A 78 15.41 17.21 8.76
CA ARG A 78 14.57 16.89 9.94
C ARG A 78 13.88 18.11 10.56
N ASP A 79 13.98 19.26 9.91
CA ASP A 79 13.27 20.48 10.26
C ASP A 79 12.21 20.75 9.20
N ALA A 80 10.99 21.11 9.62
CA ALA A 80 9.85 21.28 8.71
C ALA A 80 10.07 22.41 7.71
N GLN A 81 10.54 23.57 8.19
CA GLN A 81 10.77 24.72 7.32
C GLN A 81 11.88 24.45 6.32
N ALA A 82 12.93 23.75 6.75
CA ALA A 82 14.03 23.36 5.89
C ALA A 82 13.60 22.33 4.83
N LEU A 83 12.77 21.35 5.20
CA LEU A 83 12.18 20.38 4.25
C LEU A 83 11.28 21.07 3.23
N GLU A 84 10.41 21.97 3.68
CA GLU A 84 9.53 22.76 2.81
C GLU A 84 10.33 23.68 1.86
N ALA A 85 11.41 24.28 2.34
CA ALA A 85 12.32 25.08 1.51
C ALA A 85 13.08 24.22 0.49
N ALA A 86 13.45 22.98 0.85
CA ALA A 86 14.03 22.02 -0.08
C ALA A 86 13.03 21.62 -1.18
N ILE A 87 11.77 21.36 -0.83
CA ILE A 87 10.70 21.07 -1.80
C ILE A 87 10.54 22.26 -2.75
N ALA A 88 10.43 23.49 -2.22
CA ALA A 88 10.31 24.70 -3.03
C ALA A 88 11.47 24.89 -4.00
N ARG A 89 12.71 24.76 -3.50
CA ARG A 89 13.91 24.85 -4.35
C ARG A 89 13.91 23.82 -5.48
N LEU A 90 13.62 22.55 -5.17
CA LEU A 90 13.57 21.49 -6.19
C LEU A 90 12.46 21.75 -7.23
N THR A 91 11.31 22.29 -6.79
CA THR A 91 10.24 22.70 -7.72
C THR A 91 10.69 23.86 -8.60
N ASP A 92 11.33 24.90 -8.06
CA ASP A 92 11.79 26.05 -8.84
C ASP A 92 12.87 25.67 -9.87
N GLU A 93 13.80 24.78 -9.49
CA GLU A 93 14.79 24.20 -10.40
C GLU A 93 14.12 23.48 -11.59
N LEU A 94 13.07 22.69 -11.34
CA LEU A 94 12.33 22.01 -12.40
C LEU A 94 11.47 22.95 -13.24
N ARG A 95 10.89 24.00 -12.63
CA ARG A 95 10.09 25.01 -13.35
C ARG A 95 10.92 25.91 -14.26
N ALA A 96 12.23 26.01 -14.03
CA ALA A 96 13.11 26.75 -14.92
C ALA A 96 13.19 26.11 -16.33
N ASP A 97 13.06 24.79 -16.40
CA ASP A 97 13.21 24.01 -17.63
C ASP A 97 11.86 23.49 -18.19
N HIS A 98 10.80 23.43 -17.37
CA HIS A 98 9.52 22.80 -17.71
C HIS A 98 8.31 23.64 -17.27
N ASP A 99 7.23 23.64 -18.06
CA ASP A 99 5.95 24.26 -17.67
C ASP A 99 5.15 23.31 -16.76
N ILE A 100 5.25 23.53 -15.44
CA ILE A 100 4.66 22.67 -14.42
C ILE A 100 3.31 23.24 -13.94
N ALA A 101 2.24 22.46 -14.06
CA ALA A 101 0.90 22.88 -13.66
C ALA A 101 0.56 22.59 -12.19
N ALA A 102 1.15 21.56 -11.58
CA ALA A 102 0.88 21.17 -10.20
C ALA A 102 1.99 20.28 -9.61
N VAL A 103 1.97 20.16 -8.28
CA VAL A 103 2.91 19.35 -7.51
C VAL A 103 2.18 18.33 -6.64
N GLY A 104 2.62 17.08 -6.67
CA GLY A 104 2.15 15.99 -5.82
C GLY A 104 3.22 15.55 -4.82
N LEU A 105 2.84 15.22 -3.59
CA LEU A 105 3.74 14.71 -2.55
C LEU A 105 3.26 13.37 -2.02
N ALA A 106 4.04 12.31 -2.27
CA ALA A 106 3.88 11.01 -1.65
C ALA A 106 4.55 11.04 -0.27
N VAL A 107 3.73 10.93 0.78
CA VAL A 107 4.14 11.11 2.17
C VAL A 107 4.14 9.76 2.88
N ALA A 108 5.28 9.39 3.46
CA ALA A 108 5.39 8.27 4.39
C ALA A 108 4.84 8.68 5.78
N GLY A 109 3.53 8.63 5.95
CA GLY A 109 2.85 8.99 7.19
C GLY A 109 1.34 9.08 7.06
N PHE A 110 0.67 9.35 8.18
CA PHE A 110 -0.77 9.55 8.25
C PHE A 110 -1.15 10.90 7.68
N VAL A 111 -1.89 10.85 6.58
CA VAL A 111 -2.51 12.00 5.94
C VAL A 111 -4.00 11.96 6.27
N ASP A 112 -4.62 13.10 6.53
CA ASP A 112 -6.06 13.16 6.77
C ASP A 112 -6.89 12.76 5.52
N PRO A 113 -8.18 12.41 5.65
CA PRO A 113 -9.00 11.96 4.52
C PRO A 113 -9.11 12.97 3.37
N THR A 114 -8.98 14.26 3.67
CA THR A 114 -9.05 15.33 2.67
C THR A 114 -7.71 15.55 1.95
N CYS A 115 -6.65 14.90 2.42
CA CYS A 115 -5.28 15.05 1.96
C CYS A 115 -4.77 16.49 1.93
N THR A 116 -5.02 17.19 3.03
CA THR A 116 -4.56 18.57 3.25
C THR A 116 -3.56 18.67 4.39
N THR A 117 -3.64 17.74 5.35
CA THR A 117 -2.91 17.77 6.61
C THR A 117 -2.13 16.47 6.80
N VAL A 118 -0.84 16.60 7.10
CA VAL A 118 -0.02 15.47 7.59
C VAL A 118 -0.20 15.41 9.10
N ARG A 119 -0.99 14.43 9.56
CA ARG A 119 -1.26 14.21 11.00
C ARG A 119 0.01 13.75 11.71
N PHE A 120 0.69 12.76 11.15
CA PHE A 120 1.90 12.21 11.74
C PHE A 120 2.76 11.51 10.69
N ALA A 121 4.05 11.81 10.65
CA ALA A 121 5.02 11.09 9.82
C ALA A 121 6.22 10.68 10.68
N PRO A 122 6.50 9.38 10.87
CA PRO A 122 7.52 8.93 11.82
C PRO A 122 8.94 9.42 11.47
N HIS A 123 9.21 9.60 10.17
CA HIS A 123 10.53 9.99 9.67
C HIS A 123 10.59 11.41 9.09
N LEU A 124 9.47 12.15 9.09
CA LEU A 124 9.39 13.53 8.61
C LEU A 124 8.99 14.46 9.76
N PRO A 125 9.33 15.76 9.69
CA PRO A 125 9.13 16.70 10.80
C PRO A 125 7.67 17.13 11.03
N TRP A 126 6.76 16.84 10.10
CA TRP A 126 5.37 17.31 10.16
C TRP A 126 4.54 16.59 11.22
N ARG A 127 3.83 17.37 12.05
CA ARG A 127 2.89 16.91 13.09
C ARG A 127 1.66 17.82 13.04
N ASP A 128 0.50 17.23 12.76
CA ASP A 128 -0.77 17.95 12.53
C ASP A 128 -0.58 19.23 11.67
N ALA A 129 0.23 19.12 10.63
CA ALA A 129 0.67 20.26 9.83
C ALA A 129 -0.17 20.40 8.55
N PRO A 130 -0.70 21.60 8.22
CA PRO A 130 -1.47 21.86 7.00
C PRO A 130 -0.54 21.99 5.78
N VAL A 131 0.24 20.95 5.50
CA VAL A 131 1.34 20.92 4.53
C VAL A 131 0.88 21.35 3.13
N LYS A 132 -0.34 20.99 2.72
CA LYS A 132 -0.87 21.39 1.42
C LYS A 132 -0.87 22.91 1.28
N HIS A 133 -1.49 23.60 2.23
CA HIS A 133 -1.64 25.05 2.19
C HIS A 133 -0.28 25.76 2.27
N ILE A 134 0.58 25.31 3.19
CA ILE A 134 1.94 25.85 3.36
C ILE A 134 2.72 25.78 2.04
N LEU A 135 2.63 24.66 1.33
CA LEU A 135 3.34 24.49 0.06
C LEU A 135 2.64 25.23 -1.09
N GLU A 136 1.31 25.29 -1.15
CA GLU A 136 0.59 26.10 -2.15
C GLU A 136 1.01 27.58 -2.08
N GLU A 137 1.12 28.14 -0.88
CA GLU A 137 1.59 29.52 -0.68
C GLU A 137 3.05 29.72 -1.11
N LYS A 138 3.93 28.76 -0.80
CA LYS A 138 5.36 28.83 -1.14
C LYS A 138 5.61 28.66 -2.65
N LEU A 139 4.87 27.77 -3.29
CA LEU A 139 5.10 27.37 -4.69
C LEU A 139 4.31 28.24 -5.68
N GLY A 140 3.20 28.82 -5.24
CA GLY A 140 2.22 29.45 -6.14
C GLY A 140 1.59 28.45 -7.12
N LEU A 141 1.59 27.17 -6.79
CA LEU A 141 1.06 26.06 -7.58
C LEU A 141 0.09 25.23 -6.75
N PRO A 142 -0.93 24.61 -7.36
CA PRO A 142 -1.75 23.61 -6.70
C PRO A 142 -0.91 22.45 -6.14
N VAL A 143 -1.21 22.02 -4.92
CA VAL A 143 -0.51 20.90 -4.26
C VAL A 143 -1.48 19.77 -3.91
N ARG A 144 -1.08 18.54 -4.25
CA ARG A 144 -1.74 17.30 -3.85
C ARG A 144 -0.88 16.55 -2.86
N LEU A 145 -1.43 16.20 -1.69
CA LEU A 145 -0.81 15.23 -0.79
C LEU A 145 -1.43 13.87 -1.00
N GLU A 146 -0.67 12.82 -0.74
CA GLU A 146 -1.18 11.46 -0.63
C GLU A 146 -0.22 10.59 0.18
N HIS A 147 -0.73 9.54 0.81
CA HIS A 147 0.11 8.52 1.43
C HIS A 147 0.98 7.83 0.36
N ASP A 148 2.21 7.43 0.68
CA ASP A 148 3.14 6.82 -0.29
C ASP A 148 2.61 5.52 -0.94
N ALA A 149 2.07 4.58 -0.16
CA ALA A 149 1.43 3.36 -0.65
C ALA A 149 0.20 3.66 -1.52
N ASN A 150 -0.63 4.64 -1.14
CA ASN A 150 -1.77 5.07 -1.94
C ASN A 150 -1.31 5.66 -3.28
N SER A 151 -0.23 6.44 -3.25
CA SER A 151 0.38 7.02 -4.45
C SER A 151 0.93 5.93 -5.36
N ALA A 152 1.61 4.93 -4.81
CA ALA A 152 2.13 3.80 -5.57
C ALA A 152 1.00 2.97 -6.20
N ALA A 153 -0.06 2.69 -5.43
CA ALA A 153 -1.26 2.02 -5.92
C ALA A 153 -1.93 2.80 -7.05
N TRP A 154 -2.00 4.14 -6.95
CA TRP A 154 -2.52 4.99 -8.02
C TRP A 154 -1.64 4.92 -9.27
N GLY A 155 -0.32 4.92 -9.11
CA GLY A 155 0.60 4.71 -10.24
C GLY A 155 0.31 3.40 -10.96
N GLU A 156 0.22 2.29 -10.23
CA GLU A 156 -0.09 0.97 -10.79
C GLU A 156 -1.52 0.89 -11.38
N TYR A 157 -2.49 1.59 -10.80
CA TYR A 157 -3.85 1.71 -11.33
C TYR A 157 -3.85 2.34 -12.73
N ARG A 158 -3.05 3.39 -12.91
CA ARG A 158 -3.05 4.21 -14.12
C ARG A 158 -2.14 3.64 -15.21
N PHE A 159 -0.96 3.17 -14.82
CA PHE A 159 0.13 2.88 -15.75
C PHE A 159 0.75 1.48 -15.59
N GLY A 160 0.26 0.65 -14.66
CA GLY A 160 0.89 -0.64 -14.35
C GLY A 160 -0.07 -1.79 -14.08
N ALA A 161 0.30 -2.64 -13.11
CA ALA A 161 -0.32 -3.94 -12.85
C ALA A 161 -1.78 -3.87 -12.38
N GLY A 162 -2.20 -2.72 -11.86
CA GLY A 162 -3.57 -2.48 -11.37
C GLY A 162 -4.57 -2.10 -12.47
N ARG A 163 -4.13 -1.93 -13.72
CA ARG A 163 -5.00 -1.50 -14.82
C ARG A 163 -6.13 -2.48 -15.08
N GLY A 164 -7.35 -1.95 -15.11
CA GLY A 164 -8.57 -2.71 -15.39
C GLY A 164 -9.14 -3.46 -14.18
N ALA A 165 -8.43 -3.50 -13.05
CA ALA A 165 -8.95 -4.03 -11.80
C ALA A 165 -9.80 -2.97 -11.07
N GLN A 166 -10.91 -3.41 -10.49
CA GLN A 166 -11.90 -2.60 -9.78
C GLN A 166 -11.79 -2.76 -8.26
N HIS A 167 -11.61 -4.00 -7.78
CA HIS A 167 -11.51 -4.31 -6.35
C HIS A 167 -10.18 -5.00 -6.08
N TRP A 168 -9.18 -4.25 -5.64
CA TRP A 168 -7.84 -4.79 -5.51
C TRP A 168 -7.04 -4.13 -4.40
N VAL A 169 -5.97 -4.81 -3.98
CA VAL A 169 -5.10 -4.36 -2.90
C VAL A 169 -3.68 -4.20 -3.41
N PHE A 170 -3.09 -3.04 -3.16
CA PHE A 170 -1.64 -2.86 -3.29
C PHE A 170 -0.99 -3.20 -1.95
N TYR A 171 0.08 -3.98 -1.99
CA TYR A 171 0.78 -4.48 -0.82
C TYR A 171 2.28 -4.18 -0.96
N ALA A 172 2.74 -3.11 -0.34
CA ALA A 172 4.12 -2.62 -0.44
C ALA A 172 5.01 -3.30 0.59
N LEU A 173 5.88 -4.21 0.13
CA LEU A 173 6.86 -4.91 0.96
C LEU A 173 8.21 -4.21 0.88
N GLY A 174 8.61 -3.55 1.98
CA GLY A 174 9.87 -2.80 2.07
C GLY A 174 10.55 -3.02 3.41
N THR A 175 11.03 -1.95 4.05
CA THR A 175 11.49 -1.99 5.46
C THR A 175 10.37 -2.45 6.40
N GLY A 176 9.14 -2.06 6.05
CA GLY A 176 7.89 -2.45 6.66
C GLY A 176 6.85 -2.92 5.64
N ILE A 177 5.57 -2.82 6.00
CA ILE A 177 4.43 -3.10 5.12
C ILE A 177 3.55 -1.86 5.01
N GLY A 178 3.45 -1.30 3.81
CA GLY A 178 2.40 -0.36 3.44
C GLY A 178 1.33 -1.05 2.60
N ALA A 179 0.10 -0.55 2.60
CA ALA A 179 -0.95 -1.13 1.76
C ALA A 179 -2.01 -0.11 1.36
N THR A 180 -2.74 -0.43 0.30
CA THR A 180 -3.84 0.40 -0.23
C THR A 180 -4.98 -0.51 -0.63
N ILE A 181 -6.21 -0.14 -0.29
CA ILE A 181 -7.41 -0.75 -0.87
C ILE A 181 -7.89 0.16 -2.01
N MET A 182 -8.04 -0.43 -3.19
CA MET A 182 -8.58 0.21 -4.37
C MET A 182 -9.99 -0.33 -4.64
N THR A 183 -10.91 0.60 -4.89
CA THR A 183 -12.32 0.35 -5.19
C THR A 183 -12.68 0.99 -6.54
N PRO A 184 -13.88 0.73 -7.10
CA PRO A 184 -14.35 1.43 -8.30
C PRO A 184 -14.36 2.96 -8.14
N ASP A 185 -14.54 3.46 -6.92
CA ASP A 185 -14.55 4.88 -6.57
C ASP A 185 -13.14 5.45 -6.30
N GLY A 186 -12.09 4.62 -6.45
CA GLY A 186 -10.69 4.97 -6.22
C GLY A 186 -10.15 4.47 -4.89
N ILE A 187 -9.19 5.21 -4.33
CA ILE A 187 -8.46 4.85 -3.10
C ILE A 187 -9.41 4.90 -1.89
N TYR A 188 -9.54 3.77 -1.20
CA TYR A 188 -10.24 3.70 0.08
C TYR A 188 -9.30 4.11 1.23
N ARG A 189 -9.53 5.29 1.80
CA ARG A 189 -8.71 5.88 2.89
C ARG A 189 -9.30 5.64 4.29
N GLY A 190 -10.53 5.15 4.37
CA GLY A 190 -11.29 5.07 5.61
C GLY A 190 -11.70 6.44 6.17
N ALA A 191 -12.37 6.44 7.32
CA ALA A 191 -12.95 7.65 7.92
C ALA A 191 -11.91 8.68 8.42
N HIS A 192 -10.66 8.24 8.65
CA HIS A 192 -9.61 9.07 9.25
C HIS A 192 -8.33 9.15 8.41
N GLY A 193 -8.31 8.55 7.22
CA GLY A 193 -7.18 8.64 6.30
C GLY A 193 -6.09 7.58 6.52
N THR A 194 -6.33 6.63 7.42
CA THR A 194 -5.34 5.64 7.86
C THR A 194 -5.61 4.23 7.36
N ALA A 195 -6.68 3.97 6.61
CA ALA A 195 -6.91 2.60 6.14
C ALA A 195 -5.84 2.20 5.11
N PRO A 196 -5.39 0.92 5.05
CA PRO A 196 -5.87 -0.23 5.84
C PRO A 196 -4.92 -0.75 6.96
N GLU A 197 -3.70 -0.22 7.13
CA GLU A 197 -2.70 -0.68 8.13
C GLU A 197 -2.54 -2.22 8.29
N PHE A 198 -2.60 -2.97 7.19
CA PHE A 198 -2.46 -4.45 7.23
C PHE A 198 -1.17 -4.93 7.90
N GLY A 199 -0.08 -4.17 7.77
CA GLY A 199 1.19 -4.46 8.42
C GLY A 199 1.13 -4.53 9.95
N HIS A 200 0.15 -3.86 10.56
CA HIS A 200 0.00 -3.76 12.01
C HIS A 200 -1.12 -4.62 12.59
N ILE A 201 -1.71 -5.52 11.80
CA ILE A 201 -2.54 -6.62 12.30
C ILE A 201 -1.65 -7.54 13.15
N VAL A 202 -2.13 -7.93 14.33
CA VAL A 202 -1.42 -8.85 15.22
C VAL A 202 -1.60 -10.27 14.69
N ALA A 203 -0.62 -10.77 13.97
CA ALA A 203 -0.57 -12.14 13.46
C ALA A 203 -0.10 -13.14 14.54
N VAL A 204 0.77 -12.70 15.46
CA VAL A 204 1.33 -13.55 16.52
C VAL A 204 1.15 -12.91 17.89
N PRO A 205 0.07 -13.19 18.64
CA PRO A 205 -0.14 -12.64 19.96
C PRO A 205 1.10 -12.79 20.86
N GLY A 206 1.58 -11.67 21.43
CA GLY A 206 2.78 -11.65 22.27
C GLY A 206 4.13 -11.75 21.54
N GLY A 207 4.12 -11.86 20.22
CA GLY A 207 5.30 -12.07 19.36
C GLY A 207 6.30 -10.90 19.32
N ARG A 208 6.99 -10.75 18.17
CA ARG A 208 8.07 -9.75 18.00
C ARG A 208 7.58 -8.33 18.32
N ALA A 209 8.39 -7.55 19.04
CA ALA A 209 8.06 -6.16 19.34
C ALA A 209 7.98 -5.33 18.05
N CYS A 210 6.98 -4.44 17.96
CA CYS A 210 6.80 -3.55 16.83
C CYS A 210 6.97 -2.08 17.25
N PRO A 211 7.66 -1.24 16.45
CA PRO A 211 7.77 0.20 16.72
C PRO A 211 6.44 0.93 16.87
N CYS A 212 5.33 0.39 16.33
CA CYS A 212 4.00 0.96 16.53
C CYS A 212 3.45 0.81 17.96
N GLY A 213 4.19 0.15 18.86
CA GLY A 213 3.82 -0.07 20.27
C GLY A 213 3.13 -1.41 20.54
N LYS A 214 2.72 -2.13 19.49
CA LYS A 214 2.15 -3.49 19.60
C LYS A 214 3.25 -4.56 19.65
N ARG A 215 2.83 -5.81 19.86
CA ARG A 215 3.67 -7.02 19.71
C ARG A 215 2.97 -7.99 18.78
N GLY A 216 3.74 -8.60 17.87
CA GLY A 216 3.22 -9.62 16.96
C GLY A 216 2.62 -9.11 15.66
N CYS A 217 2.90 -7.86 15.27
CA CYS A 217 2.43 -7.31 14.00
C CYS A 217 2.96 -8.12 12.82
N LEU A 218 2.13 -8.33 11.80
CA LEU A 218 2.47 -9.08 10.58
C LEU A 218 3.76 -8.57 9.92
N GLU A 219 3.98 -7.25 9.88
CA GLU A 219 5.20 -6.61 9.38
C GLU A 219 6.48 -7.16 10.03
N ARG A 220 6.40 -7.59 11.30
CA ARG A 220 7.55 -8.13 12.02
C ARG A 220 7.96 -9.52 11.54
N TYR A 221 7.19 -10.11 10.63
CA TYR A 221 7.43 -11.40 10.01
C TYR A 221 7.55 -11.30 8.47
N VAL A 222 6.96 -10.28 7.85
CA VAL A 222 6.87 -10.12 6.39
C VAL A 222 7.39 -8.75 5.94
N SER A 223 8.66 -8.45 6.22
CA SER A 223 9.33 -7.23 5.76
C SER A 223 10.84 -7.46 5.62
N GLY A 224 11.55 -6.52 5.00
CA GLY A 224 13.00 -6.57 4.87
C GLY A 224 13.71 -6.60 6.24
N THR A 225 13.14 -5.93 7.25
CA THR A 225 13.67 -6.00 8.63
C THR A 225 13.32 -7.33 9.32
N ALA A 226 12.23 -7.97 8.92
CA ALA A 226 11.86 -9.29 9.42
C ALA A 226 12.80 -10.39 8.93
N LEU A 227 13.37 -10.28 7.73
CA LEU A 227 14.32 -11.27 7.19
C LEU A 227 15.53 -11.43 8.12
N SER A 228 16.16 -10.33 8.54
CA SER A 228 17.29 -10.36 9.47
C SER A 228 16.91 -10.93 10.84
N ALA A 229 15.73 -10.57 11.36
CA ALA A 229 15.25 -11.12 12.63
C ALA A 229 15.01 -12.64 12.55
N THR A 230 14.38 -13.11 11.48
CA THR A 230 14.16 -14.54 11.24
C THR A 230 15.49 -15.28 11.04
N ALA A 231 16.44 -14.70 10.30
CA ALA A 231 17.76 -15.29 10.12
C ALA A 231 18.51 -15.47 11.44
N ALA A 232 18.42 -14.49 12.35
CA ALA A 232 19.02 -14.60 13.67
C ALA A 232 18.37 -15.71 14.52
N GLU A 233 17.04 -15.86 14.46
CA GLU A 233 16.29 -16.88 15.19
C GLU A 233 16.59 -18.30 14.70
N LEU A 234 16.71 -18.50 13.38
CA LEU A 234 16.92 -19.82 12.78
C LEU A 234 18.39 -20.23 12.68
N ARG A 235 19.34 -19.30 12.88
CA ARG A 235 20.76 -19.50 12.54
C ARG A 235 21.37 -20.79 13.12
N ALA A 236 21.03 -21.12 14.36
CA ALA A 236 21.62 -22.26 15.07
C ALA A 236 21.34 -23.61 14.38
N ASP A 237 20.29 -23.68 13.57
CA ASP A 237 19.83 -24.92 12.94
C ASP A 237 20.40 -25.13 11.52
N TYR A 238 21.17 -24.15 10.99
CA TYR A 238 21.63 -24.17 9.60
C TYR A 238 23.12 -23.81 9.45
N SER A 239 23.79 -24.48 8.52
CA SER A 239 25.11 -24.06 8.04
C SER A 239 24.96 -22.90 7.06
N THR A 240 25.68 -21.80 7.28
CA THR A 240 25.61 -20.60 6.44
C THR A 240 26.93 -19.85 6.40
N SER A 241 27.19 -19.14 5.31
CA SER A 241 28.29 -18.17 5.18
C SER A 241 27.87 -16.73 5.45
N LEU A 242 26.57 -16.49 5.68
CA LEU A 242 26.06 -15.16 5.97
C LEU A 242 26.75 -14.58 7.22
N PRO A 243 27.01 -13.27 7.27
CA PRO A 243 27.32 -12.57 8.51
C PRO A 243 26.15 -12.62 9.51
N GLU A 244 26.42 -12.46 10.80
CA GLU A 244 25.37 -12.44 11.84
C GLU A 244 24.42 -11.24 11.68
N ASP A 245 24.94 -10.12 11.21
CA ASP A 245 24.23 -8.85 10.98
C ASP A 245 23.75 -8.67 9.54
N ALA A 246 23.63 -9.77 8.78
CA ALA A 246 23.19 -9.74 7.39
C ALA A 246 21.82 -9.05 7.24
N ALA A 247 21.80 -7.99 6.42
CA ALA A 247 20.58 -7.29 6.03
C ALA A 247 19.76 -8.10 5.01
N GLY A 248 18.49 -7.72 4.81
CA GLY A 248 17.57 -8.40 3.91
C GLY A 248 18.12 -8.63 2.49
N GLU A 249 18.84 -7.67 1.90
CA GLU A 249 19.42 -7.83 0.56
C GLU A 249 20.52 -8.90 0.49
N ALA A 250 21.35 -9.02 1.53
CA ALA A 250 22.35 -10.08 1.62
C ALA A 250 21.69 -11.45 1.80
N ILE A 251 20.60 -11.52 2.57
CA ILE A 251 19.82 -12.74 2.77
C ILE A 251 19.18 -13.18 1.45
N THR A 252 18.52 -12.28 0.71
CA THR A 252 17.90 -12.66 -0.56
C THR A 252 18.95 -13.02 -1.63
N ALA A 253 20.11 -12.37 -1.63
CA ALA A 253 21.24 -12.79 -2.48
C ALA A 253 21.72 -14.21 -2.14
N ALA A 254 21.96 -14.52 -0.87
CA ALA A 254 22.38 -15.85 -0.44
C ALA A 254 21.33 -16.93 -0.72
N ALA A 255 20.03 -16.60 -0.62
CA ALA A 255 18.95 -17.52 -1.00
C ALA A 255 19.00 -17.91 -2.49
N ARG A 256 19.32 -16.96 -3.38
CA ARG A 256 19.52 -17.25 -4.81
C ARG A 256 20.73 -18.16 -5.07
N GLU A 257 21.75 -18.07 -4.21
CA GLU A 257 22.94 -18.92 -4.25
C GLU A 257 22.73 -20.28 -3.57
N GLY A 258 21.56 -20.52 -2.97
CA GLY A 258 21.20 -21.77 -2.33
C GLY A 258 21.69 -21.93 -0.88
N ASP A 259 22.01 -20.83 -0.20
CA ASP A 259 22.37 -20.87 1.23
C ASP A 259 21.21 -21.46 2.06
N PRO A 260 21.46 -22.51 2.86
CA PRO A 260 20.40 -23.20 3.60
C PRO A 260 19.63 -22.32 4.59
N LEU A 261 20.32 -21.43 5.32
CA LEU A 261 19.66 -20.51 6.25
C LEU A 261 18.79 -19.52 5.50
N ALA A 262 19.33 -18.93 4.43
CA ALA A 262 18.61 -17.94 3.64
C ALA A 262 17.34 -18.52 3.01
N LEU A 263 17.40 -19.75 2.48
CA LEU A 263 16.23 -20.46 1.96
C LEU A 263 15.17 -20.71 3.05
N ALA A 264 15.60 -21.14 4.25
CA ALA A 264 14.69 -21.32 5.38
C ALA A 264 14.01 -20.02 5.82
N VAL A 265 14.75 -18.90 5.80
CA VAL A 265 14.20 -17.57 6.07
C VAL A 265 13.17 -17.17 5.01
N MET A 266 13.43 -17.43 3.73
CA MET A 266 12.47 -17.13 2.65
C MET A 266 11.22 -18.01 2.71
N GLU A 267 11.33 -19.26 3.13
CA GLU A 267 10.18 -20.13 3.36
C GLU A 267 9.30 -19.59 4.50
N GLU A 268 9.92 -19.22 5.63
CA GLU A 268 9.19 -18.63 6.77
C GLU A 268 8.54 -17.28 6.39
N PHE A 269 9.25 -16.46 5.63
CA PHE A 269 8.68 -15.23 5.04
C PHE A 269 7.45 -15.55 4.17
N SER A 270 7.56 -16.56 3.30
CA SER A 270 6.47 -16.94 2.40
C SER A 270 5.25 -17.46 3.13
N ARG A 271 5.45 -18.25 4.18
CA ARG A 271 4.40 -18.75 5.06
C ARG A 271 3.63 -17.61 5.72
N TRP A 272 4.34 -16.63 6.28
CA TRP A 272 3.71 -15.47 6.91
C TRP A 272 3.09 -14.51 5.90
N LEU A 273 3.70 -14.32 4.73
CA LEU A 273 3.11 -13.53 3.66
C LEU A 273 1.79 -14.16 3.21
N GLY A 274 1.78 -15.46 2.93
CA GLY A 274 0.56 -16.19 2.57
C GLY A 274 -0.55 -16.07 3.62
N HIS A 275 -0.22 -16.16 4.91
CA HIS A 275 -1.17 -15.88 5.98
C HIS A 275 -1.70 -14.45 5.95
N GLY A 276 -0.82 -13.46 5.73
CA GLY A 276 -1.23 -12.05 5.56
C GLY A 276 -2.17 -11.85 4.37
N LEU A 277 -1.86 -12.47 3.23
CA LEU A 277 -2.68 -12.39 2.03
C LEU A 277 -4.03 -13.10 2.20
N SER A 278 -4.11 -14.18 2.98
CA SER A 278 -5.38 -14.85 3.25
C SER A 278 -6.30 -13.95 4.08
N LEU A 279 -5.76 -13.20 5.04
CA LEU A 279 -6.53 -12.19 5.79
C LEU A 279 -7.07 -11.09 4.87
N VAL A 280 -6.27 -10.65 3.88
CA VAL A 280 -6.74 -9.68 2.88
C VAL A 280 -7.89 -10.28 2.05
N ALA A 281 -7.74 -11.52 1.58
CA ALA A 281 -8.77 -12.21 0.80
C ALA A 281 -10.07 -12.44 1.59
N ASP A 282 -9.97 -12.72 2.88
CA ASP A 282 -11.12 -12.96 3.75
C ASP A 282 -11.86 -11.68 4.15
N ILE A 283 -11.14 -10.57 4.31
CA ILE A 283 -11.72 -9.29 4.77
C ILE A 283 -12.20 -8.43 3.59
N ILE A 284 -11.44 -8.38 2.50
CA ILE A 284 -11.67 -7.47 1.38
C ILE A 284 -12.27 -8.17 0.16
N ASP A 285 -12.02 -9.47 -0.02
CA ASP A 285 -12.39 -10.23 -1.22
C ASP A 285 -11.97 -9.54 -2.54
N PRO A 286 -10.68 -9.19 -2.71
CA PRO A 286 -10.23 -8.54 -3.93
C PRO A 286 -10.10 -9.54 -5.09
N GLU A 287 -10.15 -9.04 -6.32
CA GLU A 287 -9.82 -9.84 -7.52
C GLU A 287 -8.31 -9.88 -7.80
N LEU A 288 -7.56 -8.93 -7.24
CA LEU A 288 -6.15 -8.73 -7.49
C LEU A 288 -5.43 -8.24 -6.23
N ILE A 289 -4.26 -8.79 -5.97
CA ILE A 289 -3.29 -8.29 -5.00
C ILE A 289 -1.99 -8.01 -5.75
N VAL A 290 -1.54 -6.76 -5.73
CA VAL A 290 -0.27 -6.33 -6.35
C VAL A 290 0.79 -6.17 -5.27
N ILE A 291 1.86 -6.96 -5.35
CA ILE A 291 3.01 -6.87 -4.46
C ILE A 291 4.01 -5.85 -5.00
N GLY A 292 4.15 -4.74 -4.29
CA GLY A 292 5.11 -3.68 -4.59
C GLY A 292 6.21 -3.55 -3.54
N GLY A 293 6.96 -2.45 -3.61
CA GLY A 293 8.04 -2.15 -2.67
C GLY A 293 9.37 -2.83 -3.00
N GLY A 294 10.36 -2.63 -2.13
CA GLY A 294 11.75 -3.07 -2.35
C GLY A 294 11.92 -4.59 -2.46
N LEU A 295 11.02 -5.38 -1.89
CA LEU A 295 11.03 -6.85 -1.98
C LEU A 295 10.28 -7.40 -3.21
N ALA A 296 9.57 -6.56 -3.99
CA ALA A 296 8.87 -7.04 -5.19
C ALA A 296 9.84 -7.62 -6.24
N LYS A 297 11.07 -7.10 -6.33
CA LYS A 297 12.15 -7.60 -7.21
C LYS A 297 12.63 -9.02 -6.84
N GLU A 298 12.27 -9.48 -5.64
CA GLU A 298 12.67 -10.76 -5.06
C GLU A 298 11.53 -11.80 -5.18
N SER A 299 10.46 -11.51 -5.92
CA SER A 299 9.23 -12.31 -5.95
C SER A 299 9.46 -13.77 -6.34
N SER A 300 10.46 -14.07 -7.17
CA SER A 300 10.80 -15.45 -7.54
C SER A 300 11.20 -16.33 -6.34
N LEU A 301 11.62 -15.73 -5.23
CA LEU A 301 12.04 -16.45 -4.03
C LEU A 301 10.86 -16.83 -3.11
N TYR A 302 9.73 -16.14 -3.21
CA TYR A 302 8.66 -16.28 -2.20
C TYR A 302 7.23 -16.29 -2.75
N MET A 303 6.97 -15.74 -3.95
CA MET A 303 5.60 -15.49 -4.41
C MET A 303 4.81 -16.79 -4.54
N GLU A 304 5.36 -17.79 -5.20
CA GLU A 304 4.68 -19.06 -5.45
C GLU A 304 4.38 -19.81 -4.13
N PRO A 305 5.33 -20.00 -3.20
CA PRO A 305 5.02 -20.54 -1.87
C PRO A 305 4.00 -19.68 -1.10
N SER A 306 4.09 -18.35 -1.16
CA SER A 306 3.16 -17.45 -0.48
C SER A 306 1.73 -17.60 -0.98
N VAL A 307 1.53 -17.71 -2.30
CA VAL A 307 0.21 -17.95 -2.90
C VAL A 307 -0.34 -19.29 -2.46
N ARG A 308 0.47 -20.36 -2.46
CA ARG A 308 0.01 -21.68 -1.94
C ARG A 308 -0.44 -21.58 -0.48
N HIS A 309 0.30 -20.87 0.37
CA HIS A 309 -0.08 -20.67 1.77
C HIS A 309 -1.35 -19.83 1.92
N MET A 310 -1.53 -18.80 1.10
CA MET A 310 -2.74 -17.99 1.04
C MET A 310 -3.94 -18.87 0.70
N GLU A 311 -3.90 -19.58 -0.42
CA GLU A 311 -5.01 -20.40 -0.91
C GLU A 311 -5.42 -21.49 0.09
N ALA A 312 -4.45 -22.09 0.79
CA ALA A 312 -4.71 -23.09 1.81
C ALA A 312 -5.29 -22.51 3.12
N SER A 313 -5.08 -21.21 3.39
CA SER A 313 -5.47 -20.57 4.65
C SER A 313 -6.73 -19.72 4.56
N MET A 314 -7.22 -19.45 3.35
CA MET A 314 -8.45 -18.67 3.13
C MET A 314 -9.70 -19.38 3.69
N VAL A 315 -10.66 -18.60 4.18
CA VAL A 315 -11.97 -19.12 4.55
C VAL A 315 -12.66 -19.65 3.29
N GLY A 316 -13.07 -20.93 3.34
CA GLY A 316 -13.65 -21.61 2.19
C GLY A 316 -12.62 -21.99 1.12
N ALA A 317 -11.36 -22.24 1.51
CA ALA A 317 -10.31 -22.74 0.63
C ALA A 317 -10.82 -23.88 -0.29
N GLY A 318 -10.58 -23.75 -1.60
CA GLY A 318 -11.06 -24.69 -2.63
C GLY A 318 -12.54 -24.56 -3.02
N HIS A 319 -13.31 -23.70 -2.35
CA HIS A 319 -14.76 -23.51 -2.57
C HIS A 319 -15.15 -22.08 -2.95
N ARG A 320 -14.17 -21.18 -3.17
CA ARG A 320 -14.39 -19.82 -3.67
C ARG A 320 -13.25 -19.38 -4.60
N PRO A 321 -13.46 -18.36 -5.45
CA PRO A 321 -12.38 -17.76 -6.24
C PRO A 321 -11.25 -17.21 -5.36
N THR A 322 -10.03 -17.28 -5.88
CA THR A 322 -8.84 -16.73 -5.23
C THR A 322 -8.37 -15.46 -5.95
N PRO A 323 -7.87 -14.44 -5.23
CA PRO A 323 -7.30 -13.27 -5.87
C PRO A 323 -6.08 -13.67 -6.70
N ARG A 324 -5.89 -13.04 -7.86
CA ARG A 324 -4.60 -13.10 -8.56
C ARG A 324 -3.58 -12.33 -7.72
N VAL A 325 -2.38 -12.89 -7.55
CA VAL A 325 -1.27 -12.20 -6.88
C VAL A 325 -0.16 -11.96 -7.90
N VAL A 326 0.22 -10.71 -8.11
CA VAL A 326 1.21 -10.29 -9.12
C VAL A 326 2.22 -9.31 -8.55
N SER A 327 3.38 -9.17 -9.18
CA SER A 327 4.32 -8.09 -8.85
C SER A 327 3.90 -6.76 -9.50
N ALA A 328 4.21 -5.65 -8.83
CA ALA A 328 4.09 -4.30 -9.37
C ALA A 328 4.98 -4.08 -10.61
N GLU A 329 4.53 -3.26 -11.56
CA GLU A 329 5.23 -3.02 -12.83
C GLU A 329 6.13 -1.78 -12.81
N LEU A 330 5.73 -0.73 -12.08
CA LEU A 330 6.45 0.56 -12.07
C LEU A 330 7.64 0.57 -11.10
N GLY A 331 7.70 -0.42 -10.20
CA GLY A 331 8.75 -0.57 -9.21
C GLY A 331 8.83 0.62 -8.24
N SER A 332 10.05 1.06 -7.92
CA SER A 332 10.29 2.15 -6.96
C SER A 332 9.80 3.52 -7.42
N ARG A 333 9.39 3.66 -8.69
CA ARG A 333 8.89 4.92 -9.27
C ARG A 333 7.39 5.09 -9.10
N ALA A 334 6.66 4.03 -8.72
CA ALA A 334 5.20 4.01 -8.65
C ALA A 334 4.63 5.16 -7.82
N GLY A 335 5.19 5.42 -6.63
CA GLY A 335 4.72 6.49 -5.74
C GLY A 335 4.86 7.88 -6.35
N MET A 336 6.03 8.19 -6.92
CA MET A 336 6.29 9.46 -7.59
C MET A 336 5.37 9.67 -8.80
N ILE A 337 5.23 8.65 -9.65
CA ILE A 337 4.37 8.72 -10.84
C ILE A 337 2.91 8.90 -10.43
N GLY A 338 2.43 8.12 -9.46
CA GLY A 338 1.03 8.15 -9.05
C GLY A 338 0.64 9.47 -8.38
N VAL A 339 1.49 10.04 -7.53
CA VAL A 339 1.15 11.33 -6.90
C VAL A 339 1.21 12.50 -7.88
N ALA A 340 2.10 12.42 -8.88
CA ALA A 340 2.10 13.40 -9.97
C ALA A 340 0.80 13.32 -10.79
N ASP A 341 0.31 12.11 -11.07
CA ASP A 341 -0.96 11.92 -11.78
C ASP A 341 -2.17 12.41 -10.98
N LEU A 342 -2.23 12.14 -9.68
CA LEU A 342 -3.25 12.72 -8.79
C LEU A 342 -3.22 14.27 -8.78
N ALA A 343 -2.02 14.86 -8.81
CA ALA A 343 -1.87 16.32 -8.90
C ALA A 343 -2.38 16.86 -10.25
N ARG A 344 -2.18 16.10 -11.33
CA ARG A 344 -2.64 16.47 -12.68
C ARG A 344 -4.14 16.47 -12.79
N ASP A 345 -4.82 15.44 -12.28
CA ASP A 345 -6.28 15.36 -12.28
C ASP A 345 -6.89 16.59 -11.59
N MET A 346 -6.37 16.94 -10.41
CA MET A 346 -6.77 18.16 -9.68
C MET A 346 -6.57 19.44 -10.51
N ALA A 347 -5.43 19.59 -11.20
CA ALA A 347 -5.15 20.77 -12.02
C ALA A 347 -6.12 20.88 -13.22
N VAL A 348 -6.41 19.74 -13.85
CA VAL A 348 -7.32 19.65 -14.99
C VAL A 348 -8.77 19.94 -14.57
N GLU A 349 -9.22 19.44 -13.43
CA GLU A 349 -10.54 19.73 -12.85
C GLU A 349 -10.71 21.21 -12.49
N ALA A 350 -9.67 21.81 -11.89
CA ALA A 350 -9.66 23.22 -11.55
C ALA A 350 -9.69 24.13 -12.80
N ALA A 351 -9.05 23.72 -13.90
CA ALA A 351 -9.12 24.42 -15.17
C ALA A 351 -10.50 24.29 -15.83
N ALA A 352 -11.12 23.11 -15.77
CA ALA A 352 -12.46 22.86 -16.32
C ALA A 352 -13.56 23.65 -15.59
N SER A 353 -13.42 23.86 -14.28
CA SER A 353 -14.41 24.58 -13.45
C SER A 353 -14.37 26.11 -13.63
N LYS A 354 -13.37 26.65 -14.33
CA LYS A 354 -13.19 28.09 -14.60
C LYS A 354 -13.73 28.52 -15.97
N ASN A 355 -14.10 27.57 -16.82
CA ASN A 355 -14.69 27.79 -18.15
C ASN A 355 -16.20 27.54 -18.11
#